data_AF-A0A6C0J8K7-F1
#
_entry.id   AF-A0A6C0J8K7-F1
#
_cell.length_a   1.000
_cell.length_b   1.000
_cell.length_c   1.000
_cell.angle_alpha   90.00
_cell.angle_beta   90.00
_cell.angle_gamma   90.00
#
_symmetry.space_group_name_H-M   'P 1'
#
loop_
_entity.id
_entity.type
_entity.pdbx_description
1 polymer ?
#
loop_
_entity_poly.entity_id
_entity_poly.type
_entity_poly.pdbx_seq_one_letter_code
_entity_poly.pdbx_strand_id
1 'polypeptide(L)'
;MVLEKLWSNNCIKLININILMNNVKIKPNVTIKPNVKRIVTVKEKEKRVLIPYYISIDVAIKTLAYCIMTEDGEPIEWNIINMANGDTKLLCSSKLKSKDKSCSNKAYYQNVDNNKIGLCSTHYKGILDKGQYRRNITVANTPEFELISTLYSHLSKIQLTNIKCVLIERQPTRAREKMKHVAYALFSYFIFKEMDKVYFVDAKNKLTLYDGPPLSCHLKGQYDRNKWYGVQYCMYILKQRGYRKAQMIIDKQKKQDDLADCFLQGLWYILYGKDGTKAPITSQHQKLVYKESNMLKYKKYNARKPSAKILKTGKYTLANIKYLIMKQNIPENEPDLRSSICFYFNDLEYFSKHNTITTVKTKTKARKVLVAKTKKK
;
A
#
# COMPACT_ATOMS: atom_id res chain seq x y z
N MET A 1 -15.85 -14.29 45.27
CA MET A 1 -15.19 -13.06 45.79
C MET A 1 -13.78 -13.02 45.22
N VAL A 2 -13.51 -12.49 44.04
CA VAL A 2 -13.52 -11.06 43.67
C VAL A 2 -13.62 -11.04 42.13
N LEU A 3 -14.74 -10.56 41.57
CA LEU A 3 -14.87 -10.14 40.16
C LEU A 3 -16.21 -9.44 39.91
N GLU A 4 -16.65 -8.55 40.81
CA GLU A 4 -17.91 -7.80 40.67
C GLU A 4 -17.77 -6.31 41.07
N LYS A 5 -16.58 -5.71 40.92
CA LYS A 5 -16.35 -4.35 41.45
C LYS A 5 -15.81 -3.29 40.49
N LEU A 6 -16.05 -3.41 39.18
CA LEU A 6 -15.68 -2.33 38.24
C LEU A 6 -16.72 -2.00 37.14
N TRP A 7 -17.97 -2.45 37.26
CA TRP A 7 -19.09 -2.06 36.36
C TRP A 7 -20.17 -1.26 37.09
N SER A 8 -19.75 -0.21 37.79
CA SER A 8 -20.65 0.85 38.26
C SER A 8 -19.96 2.19 38.04
N ASN A 9 -20.22 2.79 36.88
CA ASN A 9 -20.55 4.21 36.73
C ASN A 9 -20.75 4.54 35.24
N ASN A 10 -21.91 5.12 34.94
CA ASN A 10 -22.33 5.78 33.68
C ASN A 10 -23.17 5.00 32.65
N CYS A 11 -24.13 4.20 33.12
CA CYS A 11 -25.38 3.99 32.38
C CYS A 11 -26.54 4.48 33.25
N ILE A 12 -27.08 5.67 32.95
CA ILE A 12 -28.49 6.09 33.17
C ILE A 12 -28.67 7.44 32.46
N LYS A 13 -29.36 7.43 31.31
CA LYS A 13 -30.45 8.36 30.95
C LYS A 13 -30.96 8.00 29.55
N LEU A 14 -31.78 6.95 29.50
CA LEU A 14 -32.87 6.86 28.54
C LEU A 14 -33.98 7.79 29.05
N ILE A 15 -34.31 8.84 28.29
CA ILE A 15 -35.58 9.54 28.45
C ILE A 15 -36.26 9.55 27.08
N ASN A 16 -37.45 8.96 27.08
CA ASN A 16 -38.46 8.93 26.03
C ASN A 16 -38.62 10.27 25.31
N ILE A 17 -38.56 10.24 23.97
CA ILE A 17 -39.15 11.28 23.14
C ILE A 17 -40.32 10.62 22.40
N ASN A 18 -41.53 10.86 22.91
CA ASN A 18 -42.75 10.73 22.13
C ASN A 18 -43.87 11.55 22.78
N ILE A 19 -43.98 12.83 22.41
CA ILE A 19 -45.22 13.62 22.54
C ILE A 19 -45.32 14.54 21.31
N LEU A 20 -46.26 14.21 20.43
CA LEU A 20 -46.88 15.13 19.47
C LEU A 20 -47.47 16.33 20.22
N MET A 21 -47.45 17.53 19.61
CA MET A 21 -48.65 18.39 19.50
C MET A 21 -48.50 19.40 18.37
N ASN A 22 -49.23 19.15 17.28
CA ASN A 22 -49.88 20.19 16.49
C ASN A 22 -50.87 20.96 17.40
N ASN A 23 -50.97 22.28 17.17
CA ASN A 23 -52.14 23.17 17.38
C ASN A 23 -51.75 24.54 17.92
N VAL A 24 -51.38 25.44 17.01
CA VAL A 24 -51.43 26.89 17.27
C VAL A 24 -52.90 27.31 17.24
N LYS A 25 -53.51 27.47 18.42
CA LYS A 25 -54.79 28.19 18.59
C LYS A 25 -54.47 29.63 18.99
N ILE A 26 -54.74 30.55 18.07
CA ILE A 26 -54.69 32.00 18.27
C ILE A 26 -55.81 32.40 19.23
N LYS A 27 -55.50 33.14 20.29
CA LYS A 27 -56.47 33.93 21.07
C LYS A 27 -56.33 35.42 20.67
N PRO A 28 -57.42 36.14 20.38
CA PRO A 28 -57.36 37.58 20.14
C PRO A 28 -57.37 38.34 21.47
N ASN A 29 -56.94 39.60 21.42
CA ASN A 29 -57.00 40.64 22.46
C ASN A 29 -55.81 40.75 23.40
N VAL A 30 -54.74 41.42 22.94
CA VAL A 30 -54.05 42.45 23.74
C VAL A 30 -53.65 43.61 22.81
N THR A 31 -54.15 44.79 23.13
CA THR A 31 -53.95 46.08 22.44
C THR A 31 -52.48 46.51 22.48
N ILE A 32 -51.93 46.83 21.31
CA ILE A 32 -50.54 47.23 21.11
C ILE A 32 -50.33 48.67 21.62
N LYS A 33 -49.37 48.89 22.53
CA LYS A 33 -48.70 50.19 22.71
C LYS A 33 -47.32 50.11 22.03
N PRO A 34 -46.97 51.04 21.12
CA PRO A 34 -45.70 50.99 20.42
C PRO A 34 -44.65 51.67 21.30
N ASN A 35 -43.63 50.94 21.76
CA ASN A 35 -42.25 51.45 21.77
C ASN A 35 -41.26 50.41 22.29
N VAL A 36 -40.03 50.54 21.77
CA VAL A 36 -38.83 49.72 21.98
C VAL A 36 -38.74 48.49 21.07
N LYS A 37 -38.22 48.71 19.85
CA LYS A 37 -37.56 47.68 19.05
C LYS A 37 -36.36 47.16 19.84
N ARG A 38 -36.56 46.09 20.62
CA ARG A 38 -35.47 45.31 21.18
C ARG A 38 -34.87 44.53 20.00
N ILE A 39 -33.73 44.99 19.49
CA ILE A 39 -32.93 44.23 18.53
C ILE A 39 -32.44 43.00 19.28
N VAL A 40 -33.16 41.88 19.13
CA VAL A 40 -32.67 40.57 19.53
C VAL A 40 -31.69 40.15 18.46
N THR A 41 -30.41 40.40 18.68
CA THR A 41 -29.34 39.78 17.91
C THR A 41 -29.36 38.30 18.23
N VAL A 42 -30.04 37.52 17.38
CA VAL A 42 -29.89 36.07 17.35
C VAL A 42 -28.46 35.82 16.88
N LYS A 43 -27.56 35.51 17.83
CA LYS A 43 -26.25 34.97 17.48
C LYS A 43 -26.49 33.62 16.82
N GLU A 44 -26.46 33.57 15.49
CA GLU A 44 -26.34 32.32 14.77
C GLU A 44 -25.12 31.60 15.33
N LYS A 45 -25.35 30.46 16.01
CA LYS A 45 -24.26 29.54 16.34
C LYS A 45 -23.74 29.02 15.01
N GLU A 46 -22.60 29.54 14.57
CA GLU A 46 -21.83 28.94 13.48
C GLU A 46 -21.69 27.44 13.78
N LYS A 47 -22.42 26.60 13.03
CA LYS A 47 -22.16 25.17 13.01
C LYS A 47 -20.73 25.03 12.46
N ARG A 48 -19.77 24.75 13.33
CA ARG A 48 -18.45 24.30 12.90
C ARG A 48 -18.65 23.07 12.01
N VAL A 49 -18.46 23.25 10.71
CA VAL A 49 -18.44 22.14 9.75
C VAL A 49 -17.22 21.31 10.10
N LEU A 50 -17.44 20.12 10.65
CA LEU A 50 -16.35 19.18 10.89
C LEU A 50 -15.89 18.67 9.53
N ILE A 51 -14.67 19.06 9.15
CA ILE A 51 -14.06 18.61 7.89
C ILE A 51 -13.66 17.14 8.06
N PRO A 52 -14.20 16.21 7.26
CA PRO A 52 -13.87 14.80 7.37
C PRO A 52 -12.48 14.50 6.79
N TYR A 53 -11.75 13.61 7.44
CA TYR A 53 -10.42 13.17 7.01
C TYR A 53 -10.39 11.68 6.68
N TYR A 54 -9.42 11.28 5.87
CA TYR A 54 -9.12 9.88 5.53
C TYR A 54 -7.72 9.56 6.03
N ILE A 55 -7.54 8.41 6.68
CA ILE A 55 -6.20 7.91 7.00
C ILE A 55 -5.88 6.72 6.09
N SER A 56 -4.74 6.78 5.41
CA SER A 56 -4.23 5.70 4.57
C SER A 56 -2.91 5.21 5.11
N ILE A 57 -2.78 3.90 5.24
CA ILE A 57 -1.70 3.25 5.97
C ILE A 57 -1.05 2.20 5.08
N ASP A 58 0.28 2.32 4.95
CA ASP A 58 1.15 1.29 4.39
C ASP A 58 1.97 0.64 5.51
N VAL A 59 1.89 -0.67 5.59
CA VAL A 59 2.51 -1.47 6.67
C VAL A 59 3.72 -2.20 6.17
N ALA A 60 4.80 -2.11 6.92
CA ALA A 60 5.89 -3.06 6.91
C ALA A 60 6.18 -3.60 8.32
N ILE A 61 6.99 -4.66 8.41
CA ILE A 61 7.31 -5.28 9.72
C ILE A 61 8.10 -4.32 10.62
N LYS A 62 8.95 -3.47 10.03
CA LYS A 62 9.80 -2.51 10.78
C LYS A 62 9.14 -1.13 10.93
N THR A 63 8.39 -0.73 9.91
CA THR A 63 7.94 0.65 9.71
C THR A 63 6.47 0.69 9.30
N LEU A 64 5.81 1.77 9.66
CA LEU A 64 4.44 2.09 9.28
C LEU A 64 4.44 3.47 8.65
N ALA A 65 4.07 3.59 7.38
CA ALA A 65 3.81 4.89 6.78
C ALA A 65 2.31 5.18 6.83
N TYR A 66 1.94 6.41 7.16
CA TYR A 66 0.55 6.83 7.12
C TYR A 66 0.41 8.25 6.57
N CYS A 67 -0.72 8.49 5.94
CA CYS A 67 -1.12 9.78 5.40
C CYS A 67 -2.55 10.09 5.83
N ILE A 68 -2.74 11.18 6.56
CA ILE A 68 -4.05 11.76 6.87
C ILE A 68 -4.32 12.84 5.83
N MET A 69 -5.42 12.69 5.09
CA MET A 69 -5.81 13.55 3.98
C MET A 69 -7.19 14.15 4.19
N THR A 70 -7.38 15.34 3.62
CA THR A 70 -8.69 15.96 3.42
C THR A 70 -9.54 15.20 2.40
N GLU A 71 -10.79 15.63 2.22
CA GLU A 71 -11.69 15.05 1.22
C GLU A 71 -11.29 15.32 -0.24
N ASP A 72 -10.49 16.36 -0.53
CA ASP A 72 -9.91 16.61 -1.85
C ASP A 72 -8.59 15.83 -2.07
N GLY A 73 -8.04 15.23 -1.02
CA GLY A 73 -6.82 14.42 -1.05
C GLY A 73 -5.54 15.18 -0.71
N GLU A 74 -5.62 16.39 -0.13
CA GLU A 74 -4.46 17.11 0.38
C GLU A 74 -3.93 16.45 1.67
N PRO A 75 -2.63 16.10 1.73
CA PRO A 75 -2.03 15.59 2.96
C PRO A 75 -1.95 16.66 4.06
N ILE A 76 -2.57 16.37 5.21
CA ILE A 76 -2.50 17.18 6.43
C ILE A 76 -1.39 16.69 7.35
N GLU A 77 -1.29 15.37 7.51
CA GLU A 77 -0.23 14.72 8.28
C GLU A 77 0.30 13.53 7.48
N TRP A 78 1.62 13.44 7.32
CA TRP A 78 2.23 12.42 6.47
C TRP A 78 3.59 12.04 7.02
N ASN A 79 3.70 10.82 7.55
CA ASN A 79 4.87 10.43 8.34
C ASN A 79 5.12 8.91 8.35
N ILE A 80 6.31 8.54 8.81
CA ILE A 80 6.73 7.16 9.04
C ILE A 80 6.97 6.93 10.53
N ILE A 81 6.27 5.95 11.10
CA ILE A 81 6.55 5.40 12.42
C ILE A 81 7.51 4.21 12.28
N ASN A 82 8.52 4.16 13.13
CA ASN A 82 9.43 3.03 13.21
C ASN A 82 9.19 2.25 14.52
N MET A 83 8.86 0.96 14.41
CA MET A 83 8.60 0.09 15.57
C MET A 83 9.89 -0.57 16.10
N ALA A 84 10.94 -0.62 15.29
CA ALA A 84 12.22 -1.24 15.65
C ALA A 84 13.39 -0.41 15.08
N ASN A 85 13.96 0.47 15.90
CA ASN A 85 15.01 1.43 15.51
C ASN A 85 16.44 0.92 15.67
N GLY A 86 16.62 -0.32 16.11
CA GLY A 86 17.93 -0.92 16.31
C GLY A 86 18.68 -1.13 15.00
N ASP A 87 20.01 -1.10 15.11
CA ASP A 87 20.91 -1.39 14.01
C ASP A 87 21.13 -2.90 13.91
N THR A 88 20.64 -3.48 12.80
CA THR A 88 20.78 -4.91 12.50
C THR A 88 22.23 -5.33 12.18
N LYS A 89 23.11 -4.37 11.90
CA LYS A 89 24.52 -4.58 11.56
C LYS A 89 25.43 -4.40 12.77
N LEU A 90 24.93 -3.89 13.89
CA LEU A 90 25.72 -3.68 15.10
C LEU A 90 26.20 -5.03 15.68
N LEU A 91 27.51 -5.15 15.86
CA LEU A 91 28.17 -6.32 16.44
C LEU A 91 28.63 -6.04 17.86
N CYS A 92 28.87 -7.11 18.60
CA CYS A 92 29.43 -7.04 19.94
C CYS A 92 30.87 -6.54 19.91
N SER A 93 31.17 -5.50 20.69
CA SER A 93 32.49 -4.87 20.76
C SER A 93 33.45 -5.55 21.75
N SER A 94 32.97 -6.49 22.58
CA SER A 94 33.80 -7.22 23.57
C SER A 94 34.65 -8.34 22.95
N LYS A 95 35.73 -8.71 23.66
CA LYS A 95 36.55 -9.89 23.37
C LYS A 95 36.00 -11.15 24.05
N LEU A 96 36.28 -12.32 23.46
CA LEU A 96 35.98 -13.62 24.05
C LEU A 96 36.99 -13.94 25.15
N LYS A 97 36.50 -14.48 26.28
CA LYS A 97 37.33 -14.81 27.45
C LYS A 97 38.49 -15.77 27.16
N SER A 98 38.40 -16.60 26.12
CA SER A 98 39.31 -17.72 25.90
C SER A 98 40.43 -17.49 24.89
N LYS A 99 40.41 -16.45 24.05
CA LYS A 99 41.33 -16.36 22.88
C LYS A 99 41.80 -14.97 22.47
N ASP A 100 41.61 -13.93 23.29
CA ASP A 100 41.81 -12.51 22.93
C ASP A 100 41.13 -12.06 21.60
N LYS A 101 40.22 -12.91 21.10
CA LYS A 101 39.53 -12.76 19.81
C LYS A 101 38.28 -11.91 20.00
N SER A 102 38.01 -11.02 19.06
CA SER A 102 36.78 -10.21 19.05
C SER A 102 35.53 -11.09 18.95
N CYS A 103 34.47 -10.68 19.64
CA CYS A 103 33.17 -11.33 19.53
C CYS A 103 32.51 -10.99 18.19
N SER A 104 32.04 -11.99 17.47
CA SER A 104 31.32 -11.82 16.19
C SER A 104 29.80 -11.84 16.33
N ASN A 105 29.27 -11.98 17.56
CA ASN A 105 27.83 -12.04 17.79
C ASN A 105 27.18 -10.67 17.54
N LYS A 106 25.95 -10.69 17.04
CA LYS A 106 25.13 -9.48 16.92
C LYS A 106 24.90 -8.85 18.29
N ALA A 107 24.93 -7.53 18.32
CA ALA A 107 24.64 -6.77 19.52
C ALA A 107 23.14 -6.83 19.85
N TYR A 108 22.82 -7.26 21.07
CA TYR A 108 21.48 -7.18 21.63
C TYR A 108 21.29 -5.88 22.41
N TYR A 109 22.37 -5.29 22.90
CA TYR A 109 22.41 -4.02 23.62
C TYR A 109 23.32 -3.04 22.89
N GLN A 110 23.01 -1.75 22.97
CA GLN A 110 23.73 -0.64 22.35
C GLN A 110 24.01 0.41 23.41
N ASN A 111 25.22 0.96 23.40
CA ASN A 111 25.59 2.03 24.32
C ASN A 111 24.76 3.30 24.03
N VAL A 112 24.33 3.99 25.09
CA VAL A 112 23.43 5.15 25.00
C VAL A 112 24.15 6.36 24.39
N ASP A 113 25.42 6.56 24.72
CA ASP A 113 26.22 7.70 24.26
C ASP A 113 26.86 7.45 22.89
N ASN A 114 27.25 6.20 22.62
CA ASN A 114 27.85 5.81 21.34
C ASN A 114 27.13 4.62 20.70
N ASN A 115 26.26 4.93 19.75
CA ASN A 115 25.45 3.96 19.04
C ASN A 115 26.26 2.94 18.18
N LYS A 116 27.57 3.12 18.03
CA LYS A 116 28.46 2.15 17.35
C LYS A 116 29.02 1.08 18.28
N ILE A 117 28.85 1.24 19.59
CA ILE A 117 29.30 0.26 20.59
C ILE A 117 28.12 -0.63 20.97
N GLY A 118 28.30 -1.94 20.79
CA GLY A 118 27.26 -2.93 21.05
C GLY A 118 27.74 -4.08 21.91
N LEU A 119 26.82 -4.74 22.61
CA LEU A 119 27.10 -5.94 23.40
C LEU A 119 26.10 -7.04 23.05
N CYS A 120 26.57 -8.28 22.91
CA CYS A 120 25.68 -9.44 22.85
C CYS A 120 25.12 -9.73 24.25
N SER A 121 24.05 -10.53 24.33
CA SER A 121 23.37 -10.81 25.60
C SER A 121 24.29 -11.44 26.65
N THR A 122 25.30 -12.21 26.23
CA THR A 122 26.26 -12.85 27.14
C THR A 122 27.24 -11.83 27.72
N HIS A 123 27.84 -10.96 26.89
CA HIS A 123 28.80 -9.96 27.38
C HIS A 123 28.12 -8.87 28.21
N TYR A 124 26.89 -8.50 27.86
CA TYR A 124 26.10 -7.57 28.68
C TYR A 124 25.84 -8.08 30.12
N LYS A 125 25.72 -9.40 30.33
CA LYS A 125 25.54 -9.95 31.69
C LYS A 125 26.75 -9.69 32.59
N GLY A 126 27.94 -9.55 32.00
CA GLY A 126 29.21 -9.42 32.73
C GLY A 126 29.69 -7.98 32.94
N ILE A 127 29.00 -6.97 32.41
CA ILE A 127 29.35 -5.57 32.67
C ILE A 127 28.73 -5.07 33.98
N LEU A 128 29.45 -4.21 34.69
CA LEU A 128 28.96 -3.56 35.91
C LEU A 128 28.01 -2.41 35.58
N ASP A 129 28.36 -1.58 34.60
CA ASP A 129 27.56 -0.41 34.24
C ASP A 129 26.51 -0.72 33.16
N LYS A 130 25.46 -1.40 33.58
CA LYS A 130 24.32 -1.72 32.72
C LYS A 130 23.52 -0.50 32.28
N GLY A 131 23.59 0.61 33.02
CA GLY A 131 22.84 1.85 32.76
C GLY A 131 23.28 2.55 31.48
N GLN A 132 24.54 2.39 31.09
CA GLN A 132 25.08 2.92 29.84
C GLN A 132 24.59 2.20 28.57
N TYR A 133 23.77 1.15 28.69
CA TYR A 133 23.33 0.37 27.55
C TYR A 133 21.81 0.20 27.54
N ARG A 134 21.23 0.40 26.36
CA ARG A 134 19.82 0.10 26.09
C ARG A 134 19.70 -1.07 25.12
N ARG A 135 18.52 -1.68 25.05
CA ARG A 135 18.27 -2.74 24.08
C ARG A 135 18.35 -2.21 22.65
N ASN A 136 19.10 -2.92 21.80
CA ASN A 136 19.13 -2.73 20.35
C ASN A 136 17.89 -3.40 19.74
N ILE A 137 16.77 -2.69 19.66
CA ILE A 137 15.46 -3.24 19.25
C ILE A 137 15.41 -3.46 17.75
N THR A 138 15.55 -4.71 17.30
CA THR A 138 15.44 -5.10 15.89
C THR A 138 14.26 -6.05 15.68
N VAL A 139 13.73 -6.12 14.47
CA VAL A 139 12.65 -7.07 14.13
C VAL A 139 13.01 -8.53 14.45
N ALA A 140 14.30 -8.89 14.38
CA ALA A 140 14.76 -10.26 14.59
C ALA A 140 14.80 -10.66 16.08
N ASN A 141 15.11 -9.72 16.97
CA ASN A 141 15.26 -9.98 18.41
C ASN A 141 14.10 -9.42 19.25
N THR A 142 13.03 -8.97 18.61
CA THR A 142 11.84 -8.39 19.25
C THR A 142 10.65 -9.33 19.06
N PRO A 143 10.03 -9.80 20.16
CA PRO A 143 8.77 -10.52 20.11
C PRO A 143 7.70 -9.71 19.41
N GLU A 144 6.76 -10.41 18.77
CA GLU A 144 5.73 -9.75 17.97
C GLU A 144 4.81 -8.85 18.79
N PHE A 145 4.42 -9.29 19.99
CA PHE A 145 3.56 -8.49 20.87
C PHE A 145 4.20 -7.16 21.26
N GLU A 146 5.52 -7.09 21.42
CA GLU A 146 6.23 -5.84 21.73
C GLU A 146 6.21 -4.87 20.54
N LEU A 147 6.34 -5.40 19.31
CA LEU A 147 6.22 -4.59 18.10
C LEU A 147 4.80 -4.01 17.98
N ILE A 148 3.77 -4.83 18.23
CA ILE A 148 2.37 -4.40 18.21
C ILE A 148 2.09 -3.40 19.34
N SER A 149 2.60 -3.63 20.55
CA SER A 149 2.46 -2.68 21.66
C SER A 149 3.12 -1.34 21.35
N THR A 150 4.30 -1.36 20.72
CA THR A 150 5.01 -0.15 20.28
C THR A 150 4.20 0.59 19.21
N LEU A 151 3.66 -0.15 18.24
CA LEU A 151 2.75 0.37 17.22
C LEU A 151 1.56 1.10 17.85
N TYR A 152 0.83 0.46 18.78
CA TYR A 152 -0.33 1.07 19.44
C TYR A 152 0.04 2.32 20.24
N SER A 153 1.19 2.31 20.91
CA SER A 153 1.70 3.51 21.62
C SER A 153 2.02 4.66 20.68
N HIS A 154 2.46 4.39 19.45
CA HIS A 154 2.64 5.43 18.45
C HIS A 154 1.30 5.90 17.87
N LEU A 155 0.39 4.99 17.54
CA LEU A 155 -0.94 5.34 17.02
C LEU A 155 -1.75 6.16 18.02
N SER A 156 -1.64 5.89 19.33
CA SER A 156 -2.33 6.67 20.36
C SER A 156 -1.87 8.13 20.45
N LYS A 157 -0.75 8.49 19.83
CA LYS A 157 -0.24 9.86 19.74
C LYS A 157 -0.76 10.60 18.50
N ILE A 158 -1.34 9.88 17.54
CA ILE A 158 -1.93 10.47 16.34
C ILE A 158 -3.33 10.98 16.72
N GLN A 159 -3.64 12.20 16.28
CA GLN A 159 -4.96 12.77 16.48
C GLN A 159 -5.96 12.16 15.50
N LEU A 160 -6.87 11.31 15.99
CA LEU A 160 -7.85 10.58 15.18
C LEU A 160 -9.25 11.21 15.18
N THR A 161 -9.36 12.52 15.43
CA THR A 161 -10.65 13.23 15.36
C THR A 161 -11.12 13.43 13.93
N ASN A 162 -12.41 13.22 13.68
CA ASN A 162 -13.07 13.40 12.37
C ASN A 162 -12.52 12.51 11.26
N ILE A 163 -11.95 11.35 11.60
CA ILE A 163 -11.57 10.34 10.61
C ILE A 163 -12.84 9.65 10.10
N LYS A 164 -13.15 9.85 8.81
CA LYS A 164 -14.28 9.25 8.11
C LYS A 164 -14.01 7.81 7.69
N CYS A 165 -12.75 7.49 7.41
CA CYS A 165 -12.35 6.20 6.86
C CYS A 165 -10.87 5.91 7.10
N VAL A 166 -10.57 4.66 7.42
CA VAL A 166 -9.23 4.10 7.59
C VAL A 166 -8.97 3.11 6.45
N LEU A 167 -7.84 3.25 5.78
CA LEU A 167 -7.40 2.40 4.68
C LEU A 167 -6.10 1.72 5.07
N ILE A 168 -6.06 0.39 4.99
CA ILE A 168 -4.88 -0.42 5.30
C ILE A 168 -4.49 -1.17 4.02
N GLU A 169 -3.20 -1.16 3.65
CA GLU A 169 -2.75 -1.93 2.49
C GLU A 169 -2.98 -3.44 2.69
N ARG A 170 -3.64 -4.08 1.72
CA ARG A 170 -3.81 -5.53 1.68
C ARG A 170 -2.48 -6.22 1.39
N GLN A 171 -2.01 -6.99 2.36
CA GLN A 171 -0.78 -7.75 2.24
C GLN A 171 -0.93 -8.94 1.27
N PRO A 172 0.07 -9.22 0.41
CA PRO A 172 0.01 -10.34 -0.51
C PRO A 172 -0.01 -11.67 0.24
N THR A 173 -0.60 -12.71 -0.34
CA THR A 173 -0.73 -14.04 0.30
C THR A 173 0.61 -14.62 0.76
N ARG A 174 1.68 -14.37 -0.03
CA ARG A 174 3.06 -14.80 0.26
C ARG A 174 3.87 -13.82 1.12
N ALA A 175 3.24 -12.78 1.67
CA ALA A 175 3.88 -11.92 2.65
C ALA A 175 4.30 -12.72 3.88
N ARG A 176 5.32 -12.24 4.58
CA ARG A 176 5.74 -12.80 5.86
C ARG A 176 4.60 -12.68 6.87
N GLU A 177 4.39 -13.71 7.68
CA GLU A 177 3.24 -13.77 8.59
C GLU A 177 3.19 -12.60 9.57
N LYS A 178 4.34 -12.23 10.14
CA LYS A 178 4.48 -11.02 10.98
C LYS A 178 3.93 -9.75 10.33
N MET A 179 4.06 -9.58 9.01
CA MET A 179 3.57 -8.40 8.29
C MET A 179 2.04 -8.41 8.19
N LYS A 180 1.44 -9.59 7.99
CA LYS A 180 -0.02 -9.75 7.98
C LYS A 180 -0.61 -9.51 9.37
N HIS A 181 0.02 -10.07 10.41
CA HIS A 181 -0.43 -9.85 11.78
C HIS A 181 -0.38 -8.38 12.18
N VAL A 182 0.67 -7.64 11.82
CA VAL A 182 0.74 -6.17 12.04
C VAL A 182 -0.41 -5.45 11.33
N ALA A 183 -0.76 -5.85 10.11
CA ALA A 183 -1.90 -5.28 9.38
C ALA A 183 -3.25 -5.57 10.07
N TYR A 184 -3.46 -6.79 10.59
CA TYR A 184 -4.66 -7.13 11.37
C TYR A 184 -4.69 -6.50 12.76
N ALA A 185 -3.54 -6.26 13.38
CA ALA A 185 -3.43 -5.51 14.62
C ALA A 185 -3.89 -4.05 14.42
N LEU A 186 -3.49 -3.41 13.31
CA LEU A 186 -4.03 -2.09 12.96
C LEU A 186 -5.53 -2.10 12.77
N PHE A 187 -6.04 -3.07 12.02
CA PHE A 187 -7.49 -3.22 11.83
C PHE A 187 -8.18 -3.26 13.20
N SER A 188 -7.72 -4.14 14.09
CA SER A 188 -8.25 -4.29 15.45
C SER A 188 -8.16 -2.99 16.24
N TYR A 189 -7.03 -2.27 16.17
CA TYR A 189 -6.84 -0.98 16.84
C TYR A 189 -7.91 0.03 16.45
N PHE A 190 -8.20 0.18 15.15
CA PHE A 190 -9.20 1.15 14.68
C PHE A 190 -10.63 0.72 15.02
N ILE A 191 -10.92 -0.59 15.03
CA ILE A 191 -12.19 -1.10 15.54
C ILE A 191 -12.36 -0.75 17.03
N PHE A 192 -11.32 -0.92 17.86
CA PHE A 192 -11.35 -0.49 19.27
C PHE A 192 -11.45 1.02 19.46
N LYS A 193 -11.15 1.81 18.44
CA LYS A 193 -11.37 3.27 18.41
C LYS A 193 -12.73 3.64 17.84
N GLU A 194 -13.66 2.69 17.75
CA GLU A 194 -15.03 2.88 17.28
C GLU A 194 -15.08 3.47 15.86
N MET A 195 -14.13 3.08 15.01
CA MET A 195 -14.11 3.48 13.59
C MET A 195 -14.96 2.51 12.77
N ASP A 196 -16.06 3.00 12.21
CA ASP A 196 -17.00 2.17 11.45
C ASP A 196 -16.48 1.75 10.06
N LYS A 197 -15.52 2.49 9.51
CA LYS A 197 -15.06 2.32 8.12
C LYS A 197 -13.56 2.04 8.08
N VAL A 198 -13.20 0.77 8.19
CA VAL A 198 -11.82 0.27 8.08
C VAL A 198 -11.73 -0.72 6.93
N TYR A 199 -11.00 -0.37 5.87
CA TYR A 199 -10.91 -1.19 4.65
C TYR A 199 -9.50 -1.63 4.31
N PHE A 200 -9.38 -2.86 3.80
CA PHE A 200 -8.17 -3.35 3.16
C PHE A 200 -8.17 -3.02 1.66
N VAL A 201 -7.19 -2.24 1.20
CA VAL A 201 -7.07 -1.77 -0.20
C VAL A 201 -5.98 -2.54 -0.94
N ASP A 202 -6.25 -2.92 -2.20
CA ASP A 202 -5.27 -3.63 -3.02
C ASP A 202 -4.11 -2.71 -3.45
N ALA A 203 -2.87 -3.14 -3.21
CA ALA A 203 -1.65 -2.43 -3.58
C ALA A 203 -1.53 -2.08 -5.09
N LYS A 204 -2.25 -2.80 -5.97
CA LYS A 204 -2.23 -2.53 -7.42
C LYS A 204 -2.84 -1.18 -7.79
N ASN A 205 -3.76 -0.69 -6.96
CA ASN A 205 -4.58 0.48 -7.28
C ASN A 205 -3.76 1.79 -7.26
N LYS A 206 -2.75 1.88 -6.39
CA LYS A 206 -1.91 3.08 -6.23
C LYS A 206 -1.16 3.51 -7.50
N LEU A 207 -0.87 2.57 -8.40
CA LEU A 207 -0.19 2.84 -9.67
C LEU A 207 -1.14 3.25 -10.81
N THR A 208 -2.44 3.30 -10.56
CA THR A 208 -3.44 3.62 -11.60
C THR A 208 -3.79 5.11 -11.67
N LEU A 209 -3.23 5.92 -10.77
CA LEU A 209 -3.52 7.36 -10.66
C LEU A 209 -2.76 8.24 -11.64
N TYR A 210 -1.68 7.73 -12.25
CA TYR A 210 -0.78 8.57 -13.03
C TYR A 210 -1.36 8.93 -14.40
N ASP A 211 -1.50 10.23 -14.63
CA ASP A 211 -1.98 10.87 -15.85
C ASP A 211 -0.92 11.74 -16.54
N GLY A 212 0.31 11.73 -16.03
CA GLY A 212 1.43 12.50 -16.57
C GLY A 212 2.06 11.92 -17.84
N PRO A 213 3.12 12.57 -18.36
CA PRO A 213 3.83 12.12 -19.56
C PRO A 213 4.50 10.75 -19.37
N PRO A 214 4.78 10.00 -20.45
CA PRO A 214 5.51 8.75 -20.37
C PRO A 214 6.83 8.84 -19.58
N LEU A 215 7.00 7.94 -18.61
CA LEU A 215 8.26 7.76 -17.87
C LEU A 215 8.98 6.50 -18.35
N SER A 216 10.31 6.56 -18.47
CA SER A 216 11.17 5.42 -18.76
C SER A 216 11.82 4.90 -17.48
N CYS A 217 11.68 3.59 -17.19
CA CYS A 217 12.32 2.95 -16.05
C CYS A 217 13.25 1.82 -16.49
N HIS A 218 14.53 1.92 -16.14
CA HIS A 218 15.55 0.94 -16.54
C HIS A 218 15.69 -0.25 -15.56
N LEU A 219 14.87 -0.31 -14.51
CA LEU A 219 14.93 -1.39 -13.52
C LEU A 219 14.36 -2.71 -14.09
N LYS A 220 15.08 -3.80 -13.86
CA LYS A 220 14.73 -5.14 -14.40
C LYS A 220 13.55 -5.79 -13.65
N GLY A 221 13.49 -5.61 -12.33
CA GLY A 221 12.49 -6.23 -11.45
C GLY A 221 11.14 -5.51 -11.49
N GLN A 222 10.04 -6.25 -11.61
CA GLN A 222 8.69 -5.65 -11.56
C GLN A 222 8.42 -4.97 -10.21
N TYR A 223 8.88 -5.58 -9.12
CA TYR A 223 8.72 -5.02 -7.78
C TYR A 223 9.48 -3.70 -7.63
N ASP A 224 10.76 -3.67 -8.02
CA ASP A 224 11.59 -2.47 -7.95
C ASP A 224 11.06 -1.36 -8.87
N ARG A 225 10.55 -1.72 -10.06
CA ARG A 225 9.85 -0.78 -10.94
C ARG A 225 8.60 -0.20 -10.28
N ASN A 226 7.75 -1.02 -9.67
CA ASN A 226 6.54 -0.55 -9.02
C ASN A 226 6.87 0.46 -7.92
N LYS A 227 7.90 0.20 -7.11
CA LYS A 227 8.39 1.15 -6.11
C LYS A 227 8.84 2.46 -6.73
N TRP A 228 9.65 2.38 -7.78
CA TRP A 228 10.14 3.55 -8.48
C TRP A 228 8.99 4.38 -9.07
N TYR A 229 8.06 3.74 -9.78
CA TYR A 229 6.88 4.38 -10.35
C TYR A 229 6.00 5.01 -9.28
N GLY A 230 5.77 4.35 -8.14
CA GLY A 230 5.02 4.92 -7.03
C GLY A 230 5.59 6.26 -6.58
N VAL A 231 6.91 6.35 -6.39
CA VAL A 231 7.57 7.63 -6.03
C VAL A 231 7.39 8.67 -7.14
N GLN A 232 7.64 8.32 -8.40
CA GLN A 232 7.51 9.28 -9.50
C GLN A 232 6.07 9.81 -9.65
N TYR A 233 5.08 8.93 -9.52
CA TYR A 233 3.68 9.28 -9.64
C TYR A 233 3.24 10.18 -8.49
N CYS A 234 3.66 9.87 -7.28
CA CYS A 234 3.42 10.70 -6.11
C CYS A 234 3.99 12.11 -6.32
N MET A 235 5.28 12.23 -6.66
CA MET A 235 5.92 13.52 -6.90
C MET A 235 5.23 14.35 -7.98
N TYR A 236 4.84 13.71 -9.09
CA TYR A 236 4.09 14.35 -10.16
C TYR A 236 2.75 14.91 -9.65
N ILE A 237 1.96 14.09 -8.97
CA ILE A 237 0.63 14.46 -8.47
C ILE A 237 0.73 15.60 -7.44
N LEU A 238 1.69 15.53 -6.50
CA LEU A 238 1.91 16.60 -5.52
C LEU A 238 2.21 17.93 -6.19
N LYS A 239 3.06 17.91 -7.23
CA LYS A 239 3.40 19.10 -8.02
C LYS A 239 2.19 19.64 -8.79
N GLN A 240 1.45 18.78 -9.49
CA GLN A 240 0.27 19.21 -10.26
C GLN A 240 -0.84 19.79 -9.38
N ARG A 241 -1.06 19.21 -8.20
CA ARG A 241 -2.07 19.67 -7.24
C ARG A 241 -1.60 20.84 -6.37
N GLY A 242 -0.33 21.24 -6.47
CA GLY A 242 0.21 22.36 -5.70
C GLY A 242 0.42 22.07 -4.20
N TYR A 243 0.49 20.80 -3.80
CA TYR A 243 0.66 20.38 -2.39
C TYR A 243 2.12 20.56 -1.92
N ARG A 244 2.58 21.81 -1.83
CA ARG A 244 3.98 22.19 -1.56
C ARG A 244 4.52 21.65 -0.24
N LYS A 245 3.72 21.67 0.83
CA LYS A 245 4.13 21.14 2.14
C LYS A 245 4.42 19.64 2.07
N ALA A 246 3.54 18.89 1.43
CA ALA A 246 3.73 17.46 1.20
C ALA A 246 4.97 17.19 0.35
N GLN A 247 5.20 17.98 -0.71
CA GLN A 247 6.42 17.88 -1.53
C GLN A 247 7.70 18.06 -0.68
N MET A 248 7.75 19.08 0.18
CA MET A 248 8.89 19.31 1.08
C MET A 248 9.11 18.15 2.08
N ILE A 249 8.04 17.46 2.49
CA ILE A 249 8.13 16.30 3.39
C ILE A 249 8.80 15.14 2.65
N ILE A 250 8.29 14.73 1.49
CA ILE A 250 8.81 13.56 0.77
C ILE A 250 10.24 13.77 0.26
N ASP A 251 10.60 14.99 -0.15
CA ASP A 251 11.96 15.31 -0.64
C ASP A 251 13.05 15.10 0.43
N LYS A 252 12.69 15.23 1.71
CA LYS A 252 13.63 15.05 2.85
C LYS A 252 13.73 13.61 3.34
N GLN A 253 12.88 12.72 2.85
CA GLN A 253 12.70 11.39 3.42
C GLN A 253 13.55 10.35 2.69
N LYS A 254 14.19 9.45 3.45
CA LYS A 254 15.00 8.36 2.86
C LYS A 254 14.13 7.23 2.29
N LYS A 255 12.95 7.05 2.87
CA LYS A 255 11.98 5.99 2.53
C LYS A 255 10.81 6.62 1.78
N GLN A 256 11.11 7.21 0.63
CA GLN A 256 10.10 7.89 -0.20
C GLN A 256 9.04 6.92 -0.71
N ASP A 257 9.41 5.66 -0.94
CA ASP A 257 8.50 4.61 -1.41
C ASP A 257 7.37 4.33 -0.40
N ASP A 258 7.71 4.16 0.88
CA ASP A 258 6.70 3.92 1.93
C ASP A 258 5.69 5.10 2.04
N LEU A 259 6.19 6.34 1.96
CA LEU A 259 5.32 7.54 1.97
C LEU A 259 4.46 7.63 0.71
N ALA A 260 5.05 7.48 -0.46
CA ALA A 260 4.35 7.54 -1.73
C ALA A 260 3.21 6.50 -1.78
N ASP A 261 3.46 5.28 -1.30
CA ASP A 261 2.50 4.20 -1.30
C ASP A 261 1.25 4.51 -0.47
N CYS A 262 1.41 5.02 0.77
CA CYS A 262 0.26 5.37 1.60
C CYS A 262 -0.51 6.59 1.06
N PHE A 263 0.17 7.60 0.51
CA PHE A 263 -0.50 8.75 -0.12
C PHE A 263 -1.31 8.32 -1.35
N LEU A 264 -0.68 7.62 -2.30
CA LEU A 264 -1.35 7.19 -3.53
C LEU A 264 -2.52 6.23 -3.26
N GLN A 265 -2.39 5.34 -2.27
CA GLN A 265 -3.49 4.48 -1.85
C GLN A 265 -4.70 5.29 -1.39
N GLY A 266 -4.49 6.31 -0.55
CA GLY A 266 -5.57 7.11 -0.01
C GLY A 266 -6.21 8.01 -1.05
N LEU A 267 -5.39 8.66 -1.88
CA LEU A 267 -5.88 9.46 -3.00
C LEU A 267 -6.70 8.61 -3.99
N TRP A 268 -6.26 7.39 -4.28
CA TRP A 268 -7.03 6.46 -5.13
C TRP A 268 -8.40 6.13 -4.54
N TYR A 269 -8.46 5.89 -3.24
CA TYR A 269 -9.72 5.61 -2.59
C TYR A 269 -10.67 6.82 -2.63
N ILE A 270 -10.15 8.02 -2.36
CA ILE A 270 -10.92 9.27 -2.38
C ILE A 270 -11.50 9.56 -3.77
N LEU A 271 -10.72 9.31 -4.83
CA LEU A 271 -11.12 9.62 -6.20
C LEU A 271 -11.99 8.53 -6.84
N TYR A 272 -11.77 7.26 -6.49
CA TYR A 272 -12.39 6.13 -7.21
C TYR A 272 -12.95 5.07 -6.26
N GLY A 273 -12.16 4.64 -5.28
CA GLY A 273 -12.48 3.50 -4.44
C GLY A 273 -13.75 3.66 -3.60
N LYS A 274 -14.05 4.88 -3.12
CA LYS A 274 -15.23 5.17 -2.29
C LYS A 274 -16.56 4.90 -3.01
N ASP A 275 -16.58 5.08 -4.33
CA ASP A 275 -17.74 4.89 -5.19
C ASP A 275 -17.77 3.50 -5.85
N GLY A 276 -16.85 2.61 -5.44
CA GLY A 276 -16.68 1.29 -6.07
C GLY A 276 -16.18 1.35 -7.51
N THR A 277 -15.70 2.52 -7.96
CA THR A 277 -15.22 2.73 -9.32
C THR A 277 -13.75 2.31 -9.46
N LYS A 278 -13.32 2.13 -10.70
CA LYS A 278 -11.91 1.92 -11.03
C LYS A 278 -11.34 3.21 -11.57
N ALA A 279 -10.11 3.54 -11.20
CA ALA A 279 -9.40 4.61 -11.85
C ALA A 279 -9.38 4.38 -13.36
N PRO A 280 -9.66 5.40 -14.18
CA PRO A 280 -9.52 5.31 -15.61
C PRO A 280 -8.06 4.98 -15.91
N ILE A 281 -7.83 3.96 -16.73
CA ILE A 281 -6.49 3.70 -17.27
C ILE A 281 -6.20 4.88 -18.20
N THR A 282 -5.45 5.87 -17.74
CA THR A 282 -5.02 7.04 -18.53
C THR A 282 -4.00 6.63 -19.59
N SER A 283 -4.59 6.06 -20.64
CA SER A 283 -4.36 5.93 -22.08
C SER A 283 -2.98 5.71 -22.73
N GLN A 284 -1.83 6.10 -22.17
CA GLN A 284 -0.54 5.89 -22.87
C GLN A 284 0.59 5.36 -21.98
N HIS A 285 0.91 6.02 -20.86
CA HIS A 285 2.00 5.56 -20.00
C HIS A 285 1.70 4.19 -19.39
N GLN A 286 0.48 3.97 -18.85
CA GLN A 286 0.09 2.67 -18.33
C GLN A 286 0.14 1.58 -19.41
N LYS A 287 -0.15 1.92 -20.68
CA LYS A 287 0.02 0.99 -21.81
C LYS A 287 1.50 0.67 -22.09
N LEU A 288 2.40 1.65 -21.99
CA LEU A 288 3.84 1.44 -22.10
C LEU A 288 4.38 0.54 -20.98
N VAL A 289 4.02 0.82 -19.72
CA VAL A 289 4.41 -0.01 -18.57
C VAL A 289 3.84 -1.42 -18.70
N TYR A 290 2.58 -1.53 -19.17
CA TYR A 290 1.92 -2.81 -19.38
C TYR A 290 2.64 -3.65 -20.45
N LYS A 291 2.97 -3.07 -21.62
CA LYS A 291 3.67 -3.81 -22.68
C LYS A 291 5.10 -4.21 -22.29
N GLU A 292 5.85 -3.34 -21.60
CA GLU A 292 7.19 -3.67 -21.07
C GLU A 292 7.13 -4.79 -20.03
N SER A 293 6.18 -4.72 -19.09
CA SER A 293 5.94 -5.76 -18.10
C SER A 293 5.62 -7.09 -18.77
N ASN A 294 4.75 -7.07 -19.78
CA ASN A 294 4.38 -8.27 -20.52
C ASN A 294 5.56 -8.85 -21.33
N MET A 295 6.44 -8.01 -21.89
CA MET A 295 7.64 -8.51 -22.57
C MET A 295 8.57 -9.25 -21.62
N LEU A 296 8.74 -8.75 -20.40
CA LEU A 296 9.55 -9.43 -19.39
C LEU A 296 8.91 -10.75 -18.93
N LYS A 297 7.58 -10.78 -18.76
CA LYS A 297 6.85 -12.01 -18.45
C LYS A 297 6.98 -13.02 -19.59
N TYR A 298 6.78 -12.58 -20.83
CA TYR A 298 6.93 -13.39 -22.03
C TYR A 298 8.33 -14.00 -22.14
N LYS A 299 9.38 -13.22 -21.92
CA LYS A 299 10.77 -13.71 -21.88
C LYS A 299 10.98 -14.79 -20.82
N LYS A 300 10.35 -14.67 -19.65
CA LYS A 300 10.44 -15.63 -18.55
C LYS A 300 9.58 -16.88 -18.71
N TYR A 301 8.43 -16.80 -19.38
CA TYR A 301 7.52 -17.93 -19.47
C TYR A 301 8.13 -19.09 -20.26
N ASN A 302 7.84 -20.31 -19.80
CA ASN A 302 8.07 -21.51 -20.60
C ASN A 302 6.99 -21.61 -21.68
N ALA A 303 7.41 -21.93 -22.90
CA ALA A 303 6.50 -22.13 -24.02
C ALA A 303 5.53 -23.29 -23.72
N ARG A 304 4.22 -23.06 -23.78
CA ARG A 304 3.18 -24.06 -23.50
C ARG A 304 2.19 -24.18 -24.65
N LYS A 305 1.95 -25.40 -25.11
CA LYS A 305 0.96 -25.69 -26.16
C LYS A 305 -0.44 -25.22 -25.72
N PRO A 306 -1.19 -24.50 -26.58
CA PRO A 306 -2.59 -24.17 -26.32
C PRO A 306 -3.44 -25.44 -26.17
N SER A 307 -4.47 -25.38 -25.30
CA SER A 307 -5.48 -26.44 -25.26
C SER A 307 -6.44 -26.32 -26.45
N ALA A 308 -7.19 -27.38 -26.75
CA ALA A 308 -8.21 -27.36 -27.80
C ALA A 308 -9.23 -26.22 -27.61
N LYS A 309 -9.61 -25.95 -26.35
CA LYS A 309 -10.49 -24.82 -26.01
C LYS A 309 -9.86 -23.48 -26.39
N ILE A 310 -8.57 -23.28 -26.09
CA ILE A 310 -7.88 -22.02 -26.41
C ILE A 310 -7.78 -21.83 -27.92
N LEU A 311 -7.40 -22.88 -28.67
CA LEU A 311 -7.34 -22.86 -30.13
C LEU A 311 -8.69 -22.46 -30.75
N LYS A 312 -9.80 -23.00 -30.22
CA LYS A 312 -11.14 -22.64 -30.70
C LYS A 312 -11.51 -21.17 -30.45
N THR A 313 -10.94 -20.55 -29.41
CA THR A 313 -11.26 -19.17 -29.03
C THR A 313 -10.35 -18.12 -29.66
N GLY A 314 -9.18 -18.50 -30.19
CA GLY A 314 -8.16 -17.57 -30.68
C GLY A 314 -7.50 -16.69 -29.60
N LYS A 315 -7.84 -16.88 -28.31
CA LYS A 315 -7.35 -16.04 -27.19
C LYS A 315 -6.15 -16.67 -26.50
N TYR A 316 -4.96 -16.37 -26.99
CA TYR A 316 -3.72 -16.99 -26.51
C TYR A 316 -3.16 -16.31 -25.27
N THR A 317 -2.61 -17.09 -24.34
CA THR A 317 -1.79 -16.55 -23.24
C THR A 317 -0.35 -16.25 -23.69
N LEU A 318 0.43 -15.49 -22.92
CA LEU A 318 1.85 -15.23 -23.23
C LEU A 318 2.67 -16.53 -23.43
N ALA A 319 2.41 -17.59 -22.67
CA ALA A 319 3.08 -18.88 -22.84
C ALA A 319 2.64 -19.61 -24.12
N ASN A 320 1.39 -19.41 -24.55
CA ASN A 320 0.87 -19.93 -25.81
C ASN A 320 1.46 -19.22 -27.02
N ILE A 321 1.48 -17.88 -27.00
CA ILE A 321 2.12 -17.05 -28.03
C ILE A 321 3.56 -17.53 -28.23
N LYS A 322 4.31 -17.70 -27.13
CA LYS A 322 5.70 -18.18 -27.18
C LYS A 322 5.84 -19.57 -27.81
N TYR A 323 4.91 -20.49 -27.53
CA TYR A 323 4.92 -21.82 -28.12
C TYR A 323 4.61 -21.79 -29.62
N LEU A 324 3.56 -21.05 -30.02
CA LEU A 324 3.13 -20.99 -31.41
C LEU A 324 4.24 -20.42 -32.29
N ILE A 325 4.92 -19.36 -31.83
CA ILE A 325 6.03 -18.74 -32.55
C ILE A 325 7.27 -19.65 -32.52
N MET A 326 7.74 -20.08 -31.34
CA MET A 326 9.05 -20.74 -31.23
C MET A 326 9.05 -22.23 -31.59
N LYS A 327 7.91 -22.92 -31.42
CA LYS A 327 7.83 -24.39 -31.57
C LYS A 327 7.02 -24.83 -32.78
N GLN A 328 6.04 -24.03 -33.20
CA GLN A 328 5.22 -24.31 -34.37
C GLN A 328 5.55 -23.40 -35.56
N ASN A 329 6.43 -22.41 -35.38
CA ASN A 329 6.80 -21.43 -36.41
C ASN A 329 5.58 -20.74 -37.02
N ILE A 330 4.52 -20.52 -36.23
CA ILE A 330 3.36 -19.77 -36.70
C ILE A 330 3.76 -18.30 -36.83
N PRO A 331 3.54 -17.67 -37.99
CA PRO A 331 3.81 -16.26 -38.19
C PRO A 331 3.04 -15.38 -37.20
N GLU A 332 3.70 -14.38 -36.64
CA GLU A 332 3.12 -13.45 -35.68
C GLU A 332 1.97 -12.59 -36.23
N ASN A 333 1.80 -12.55 -37.55
CA ASN A 333 0.72 -11.84 -38.24
C ASN A 333 -0.55 -12.69 -38.46
N GLU A 334 -0.55 -13.98 -38.09
CA GLU A 334 -1.74 -14.84 -38.12
C GLU A 334 -2.88 -14.19 -37.31
N PRO A 335 -4.12 -14.09 -37.80
CA PRO A 335 -5.17 -13.26 -37.20
C PRO A 335 -5.38 -13.41 -35.68
N ASP A 336 -5.51 -14.64 -35.20
CA ASP A 336 -5.78 -14.91 -33.77
C ASP A 336 -4.54 -14.63 -32.92
N LEU A 337 -3.37 -15.03 -33.43
CA LEU A 337 -2.08 -14.77 -32.79
C LEU A 337 -1.78 -13.28 -32.73
N ARG A 338 -1.99 -12.54 -33.82
CA ARG A 338 -1.83 -11.09 -33.93
C ARG A 338 -2.74 -10.37 -32.96
N SER A 339 -4.02 -10.75 -32.90
CA SER A 339 -4.98 -10.17 -31.95
C SER A 339 -4.50 -10.34 -30.50
N SER A 340 -4.03 -11.54 -30.16
CA SER A 340 -3.47 -11.83 -28.85
C SER A 340 -2.16 -11.05 -28.57
N ILE A 341 -1.27 -10.92 -29.55
CA ILE A 341 -0.03 -10.12 -29.43
C ILE A 341 -0.38 -8.65 -29.21
N CYS A 342 -1.22 -8.06 -30.04
CA CYS A 342 -1.66 -6.67 -29.88
C CYS A 342 -2.34 -6.44 -28.52
N PHE A 343 -3.09 -7.41 -28.00
CA PHE A 343 -3.67 -7.31 -26.67
C PHE A 343 -2.61 -7.15 -25.55
N TYR A 344 -1.51 -7.92 -25.58
CA TYR A 344 -0.48 -7.83 -24.54
C TYR A 344 0.55 -6.73 -24.77
N PHE A 345 0.84 -6.40 -26.04
CA PHE A 345 1.97 -5.57 -26.42
C PHE A 345 1.58 -4.24 -27.08
N ASN A 346 0.28 -4.00 -27.23
CA ASN A 346 -0.35 -2.86 -27.88
C ASN A 346 -0.18 -2.82 -29.41
N ASP A 347 0.98 -3.22 -29.93
CA ASP A 347 1.24 -3.30 -31.36
C ASP A 347 2.22 -4.44 -31.71
N LEU A 348 2.14 -4.92 -32.95
CA LEU A 348 2.95 -6.04 -33.44
C LEU A 348 4.43 -5.63 -33.59
N GLU A 349 4.70 -4.42 -34.07
CA GLU A 349 6.04 -3.91 -34.35
C GLU A 349 6.93 -3.90 -33.10
N TYR A 350 6.39 -3.44 -31.97
CA TYR A 350 7.03 -3.45 -30.67
C TYR A 350 7.39 -4.88 -30.25
N PHE A 351 6.47 -5.83 -30.42
CA PHE A 351 6.73 -7.22 -30.10
C PHE A 351 7.86 -7.79 -30.98
N SER A 352 7.78 -7.62 -32.30
CA SER A 352 8.78 -8.12 -33.26
C SER A 352 10.18 -7.57 -32.96
N LYS A 353 10.30 -6.26 -32.70
CA LYS A 353 11.56 -5.58 -32.37
C LYS A 353 12.21 -6.11 -31.09
N HIS A 354 11.40 -6.51 -30.10
CA HIS A 354 11.91 -6.94 -28.79
C HIS A 354 11.99 -8.47 -28.62
N ASN A 355 11.43 -9.23 -29.57
CA ASN A 355 11.45 -10.69 -29.63
C ASN A 355 12.56 -11.23 -30.55
N THR A 356 13.14 -10.42 -31.43
CA THR A 356 14.15 -10.84 -32.43
C THR A 356 15.56 -11.15 -31.89
N ILE A 357 15.83 -10.95 -30.60
CA ILE A 357 17.10 -11.36 -29.97
C ILE A 357 16.98 -12.79 -29.45
N THR A 358 16.82 -13.79 -30.33
CA THR A 358 17.19 -15.21 -30.10
C THR A 358 16.93 -16.08 -31.33
N THR A 359 17.48 -15.73 -32.50
CA THR A 359 17.74 -16.74 -33.54
C THR A 359 19.07 -17.43 -33.23
N VAL A 360 19.06 -18.31 -32.23
CA VAL A 360 20.08 -19.35 -32.13
C VAL A 360 19.95 -20.19 -33.40
N LYS A 361 21.01 -20.17 -34.22
CA LYS A 361 21.20 -20.99 -35.43
C LYS A 361 20.70 -22.43 -35.17
N THR A 362 19.50 -22.77 -35.64
CA THR A 362 19.05 -24.15 -35.68
C THR A 362 19.66 -24.81 -36.90
N LYS A 363 20.63 -25.71 -36.67
CA LYS A 363 21.08 -26.70 -37.66
C LYS A 363 19.86 -27.43 -38.21
N THR A 364 19.71 -27.34 -39.52
CA THR A 364 18.72 -28.03 -40.34
C THR A 364 18.83 -29.54 -40.12
N LYS A 365 17.75 -30.18 -39.64
CA LYS A 365 17.47 -31.58 -39.97
C LYS A 365 16.04 -31.65 -40.48
N ALA A 366 15.93 -31.71 -41.80
CA ALA A 366 14.69 -31.96 -42.50
C ALA A 366 14.08 -33.28 -42.01
N ARG A 367 12.79 -33.26 -41.67
CA ARG A 367 11.97 -34.47 -41.54
C ARG A 367 10.75 -34.30 -42.43
N LYS A 368 10.81 -34.98 -43.58
CA LYS A 368 9.67 -35.22 -44.48
C LYS A 368 8.55 -35.91 -43.68
N VAL A 369 7.35 -35.34 -43.69
CA VAL A 369 6.10 -36.08 -43.52
C VAL A 369 5.07 -35.42 -44.44
N LEU A 370 4.75 -36.10 -45.55
CA LEU A 370 3.63 -35.74 -46.41
C LEU A 370 2.65 -36.92 -46.43
N VAL A 371 1.48 -36.67 -45.85
CA VAL A 371 0.14 -37.01 -46.35
C VAL A 371 -0.24 -38.50 -46.46
N ALA A 372 -1.04 -38.96 -45.51
CA ALA A 372 -2.06 -39.96 -45.76
C ALA A 372 -3.39 -39.22 -46.04
N LYS A 373 -3.80 -39.19 -47.33
CA LYS A 373 -5.17 -38.86 -47.73
C LYS A 373 -5.89 -40.18 -48.01
N THR A 374 -6.94 -40.42 -47.23
CA THR A 374 -8.02 -41.37 -47.51
C THR A 374 -8.77 -41.00 -48.81
N LYS A 375 -9.07 -41.99 -49.65
CA LYS A 375 -10.25 -42.12 -50.54
C LYS A 375 -10.22 -43.52 -51.17
N LYS A 376 -11.18 -44.41 -50.86
CA LYS A 376 -12.29 -44.86 -51.76
C LYS A 376 -11.76 -45.16 -53.18
N LYS A 377 -11.72 -46.39 -53.66
CA LYS A 377 -12.80 -47.37 -53.81
C LYS A 377 -12.19 -48.77 -53.94
#